data_AF-A0A923B8T0-F1
#
_entry.id   AF-A0A923B8T0-F1
#
_cell.length_a   1.000
_cell.length_b   1.000
_cell.length_c   1.000
_cell.angle_alpha   90.00
_cell.angle_beta   90.00
_cell.angle_gamma   90.00
#
_symmetry.space_group_name_H-M   'P 1'
#
loop_
_entity.id
_entity.type
_entity.pdbx_description
1 polymer ?
#
loop_
_entity_poly.entity_id
_entity_poly.type
_entity_poly.pdbx_seq_one_letter_code
_entity_poly.pdbx_strand_id
1 'polypeptide(L)'
;MLKGEKGADKVAAAIAEARICTINCAEVVTHFIHLGMPEREVDAMLDPLPMTIVRADKALAQLAGRWRAVTADHGRSLGDRFCLSLAKRDGLPAWTSD
;
A
#
# COMPACT_ATOMS: atom_id res chain seq x y z
N MET A 1 4.26 -11.49 9.22
CA MET A 1 3.51 -11.82 7.99
C MET A 1 4.38 -11.43 6.81
N LEU A 2 4.43 -12.28 5.78
CA LEU A 2 5.33 -12.25 4.61
C LEU A 2 6.82 -12.53 4.88
N LYS A 3 7.50 -11.78 5.76
CA LYS A 3 8.93 -11.99 6.08
C LYS A 3 9.25 -12.17 7.58
N GLY A 4 8.22 -12.33 8.42
CA GLY A 4 8.41 -12.44 9.88
C GLY A 4 8.86 -11.14 10.55
N GLU A 5 8.51 -9.99 9.95
CA GLU A 5 9.02 -8.68 10.35
C GLU A 5 8.43 -8.17 11.67
N LYS A 6 9.16 -7.27 12.33
CA LYS A 6 8.70 -6.60 13.55
C LYS A 6 7.39 -5.84 13.26
N GLY A 7 6.34 -6.10 14.04
CA GLY A 7 5.01 -5.51 13.83
C GLY A 7 4.05 -6.39 13.01
N ALA A 8 4.53 -7.54 12.50
CA ALA A 8 3.72 -8.55 11.83
C ALA A 8 2.41 -8.89 12.55
N ASP A 9 2.46 -9.06 13.88
CA ASP A 9 1.28 -9.46 14.67
C ASP A 9 0.21 -8.36 14.71
N LYS A 10 0.64 -7.09 14.71
CA LYS A 10 -0.28 -5.95 14.65
C LYS A 10 -0.97 -5.86 13.30
N VAL A 11 -0.22 -6.09 12.22
CA VAL A 11 -0.77 -6.12 10.85
C VAL A 11 -1.72 -7.30 10.70
N ALA A 12 -1.35 -8.49 11.19
CA ALA A 12 -2.18 -9.69 11.14
C ALA A 12 -3.57 -9.48 11.77
N ALA A 13 -3.62 -8.77 12.90
CA ALA A 13 -4.88 -8.46 13.58
C ALA A 13 -5.76 -7.45 12.82
N ALA A 14 -5.18 -6.59 11.98
CA ALA A 14 -5.89 -5.51 11.28
C ALA A 14 -6.15 -5.78 9.78
N ILE A 15 -5.43 -6.73 9.18
CA ILE A 15 -5.38 -6.92 7.72
C ILE A 15 -6.74 -7.28 7.10
N ALA A 16 -7.60 -7.97 7.86
CA ALA A 16 -8.94 -8.38 7.42
C ALA A 16 -9.89 -7.21 7.11
N GLU A 17 -9.65 -6.06 7.73
CA GLU A 17 -10.43 -4.83 7.52
C GLU A 17 -9.63 -3.78 6.75
N ALA A 18 -8.40 -4.12 6.36
CA ALA A 18 -7.49 -3.19 5.71
C ALA A 18 -7.89 -2.91 4.25
N ARG A 19 -7.48 -1.74 3.79
CA ARG A 19 -7.65 -1.29 2.41
C ARG A 19 -6.30 -0.94 1.83
N ILE A 20 -6.07 -1.35 0.59
CA ILE A 20 -4.86 -1.02 -0.16
C ILE A 20 -5.24 -0.41 -1.51
N CYS A 21 -4.59 0.67 -1.93
CA CYS A 21 -4.78 1.20 -3.28
C CYS A 21 -4.12 0.27 -4.30
N THR A 22 -4.68 0.15 -5.51
CA THR A 22 -4.07 -0.60 -6.62
C THR A 22 -2.63 -0.18 -6.91
N ILE A 23 -2.29 1.10 -6.70
CA ILE A 23 -0.91 1.60 -6.88
C ILE A 23 0.04 1.04 -5.81
N ASN A 24 -0.40 0.97 -4.56
CA ASN A 24 0.39 0.36 -3.49
C ASN A 24 0.50 -1.16 -3.66
N CYS A 25 -0.54 -1.82 -4.17
CA CYS A 25 -0.45 -3.24 -4.53
C CYS A 25 0.62 -3.48 -5.60
N ALA A 26 0.65 -2.65 -6.65
CA ALA A 26 1.68 -2.72 -7.69
C ALA A 26 3.10 -2.50 -7.14
N GLU A 27 3.27 -1.63 -6.14
CA GLU A 27 4.54 -1.41 -5.45
C GLU A 27 5.00 -2.65 -4.67
N VAL A 28 4.08 -3.33 -3.98
CA VAL A 28 4.38 -4.61 -3.30
C VAL A 28 4.81 -5.67 -4.31
N VAL A 29 4.07 -5.83 -5.41
CA VAL A 29 4.44 -6.76 -6.50
C VAL A 29 5.82 -6.41 -7.06
N THR A 30 6.07 -5.14 -7.38
CA THR A 30 7.35 -4.65 -7.90
C THR A 30 8.50 -4.99 -6.97
N HIS A 31 8.31 -4.81 -5.65
CA HIS A 31 9.32 -5.13 -4.65
C HIS A 31 9.71 -6.61 -4.67
N PHE A 32 8.74 -7.53 -4.65
CA PHE A 32 9.03 -8.96 -4.62
C PHE A 32 9.59 -9.49 -5.95
N ILE A 33 9.12 -8.98 -7.08
CA ILE A 33 9.72 -9.27 -8.38
C ILE A 33 11.17 -8.79 -8.43
N HIS A 34 11.45 -7.58 -7.94
CA HIS A 34 12.82 -7.06 -7.88
C HIS A 34 13.76 -7.91 -7.01
N LEU A 35 13.23 -8.55 -5.97
CA LEU A 35 13.97 -9.50 -5.12
C LEU A 35 14.11 -10.91 -5.75
N GLY A 36 13.59 -11.13 -6.95
CA GLY A 36 13.72 -12.38 -7.70
C GLY A 36 12.63 -13.43 -7.41
N MET A 37 11.55 -13.07 -6.72
CA MET A 37 10.41 -13.97 -6.54
C MET A 37 9.69 -14.18 -7.88
N PRO A 38 9.35 -15.41 -8.29
CA PRO A 38 8.55 -15.67 -9.48
C PRO A 38 7.17 -15.04 -9.41
N GLU A 39 6.65 -14.52 -10.54
CA GLU A 39 5.34 -13.84 -10.61
C GLU A 39 4.20 -14.64 -9.96
N ARG A 40 4.15 -15.95 -10.25
CA ARG A 40 3.12 -16.85 -9.72
C ARG A 40 3.20 -17.00 -8.20
N GLU A 41 4.40 -16.92 -7.64
CA GLU A 41 4.59 -16.97 -6.19
C GLU A 41 4.16 -15.65 -5.53
N VAL A 42 4.40 -14.51 -6.20
CA VAL A 42 3.90 -13.20 -5.74
C VAL A 42 2.37 -13.20 -5.72
N ASP A 43 1.73 -13.66 -6.79
CA ASP A 43 0.27 -13.75 -6.87
C ASP A 43 -0.29 -14.68 -5.77
N ALA A 44 0.26 -15.89 -5.64
CA ALA A 44 -0.16 -16.85 -4.62
C ALA A 44 0.04 -16.35 -3.18
N MET A 45 0.99 -15.45 -2.97
CA MET A 45 1.25 -14.81 -1.67
C MET A 45 0.24 -13.69 -1.38
N LEU A 46 -0.21 -12.93 -2.39
CA LEU A 46 -1.12 -11.79 -2.24
C LEU A 46 -2.59 -12.16 -2.26
N ASP A 47 -3.00 -13.09 -3.13
CA ASP A 47 -4.38 -13.53 -3.33
C ASP A 47 -5.13 -13.95 -2.04
N PRO A 48 -4.52 -14.67 -1.08
CA PRO A 48 -5.23 -15.09 0.12
C PRO A 48 -5.34 -13.99 1.19
N LEU A 49 -4.71 -12.83 1.01
CA LEU A 49 -4.74 -11.77 2.02
C LEU A 49 -6.14 -11.14 2.09
N PRO A 50 -6.79 -11.11 3.27
CA PRO A 50 -8.18 -10.67 3.39
C PRO A 50 -8.32 -9.14 3.40
N MET A 51 -7.64 -8.44 2.49
CA MET A 51 -7.67 -6.98 2.38
C MET A 51 -8.50 -6.53 1.16
N THR A 52 -9.11 -5.35 1.24
CA THR A 52 -9.83 -4.77 0.11
C THR A 52 -8.89 -3.99 -0.80
N ILE A 53 -8.79 -4.40 -2.07
CA ILE A 53 -8.07 -3.62 -3.10
C ILE A 53 -8.97 -2.52 -3.66
N VAL A 54 -8.56 -1.26 -3.50
CA VAL A 54 -9.29 -0.07 -3.93
C VAL A 54 -8.69 0.48 -5.22
N ARG A 55 -9.51 0.60 -6.28
CA ARG A 55 -9.11 1.20 -7.56
C ARG A 55 -8.75 2.68 -7.40
N ALA A 56 -7.65 3.08 -8.03
CA ALA A 56 -7.32 4.50 -8.16
C ALA A 56 -8.21 5.17 -9.22
N ASP A 57 -9.13 6.02 -8.77
CA ASP A 57 -9.91 6.89 -9.65
C ASP A 57 -9.24 8.26 -9.83
N LYS A 58 -9.86 9.11 -10.66
CA LYS A 58 -9.37 10.48 -10.93
C LYS A 58 -9.27 11.32 -9.65
N ALA A 59 -10.21 11.21 -8.73
CA ALA A 59 -10.24 12.02 -7.52
C ALA A 59 -9.09 11.63 -6.58
N LEU A 60 -8.87 10.33 -6.39
CA LEU A 60 -7.77 9.80 -5.59
C LEU A 60 -6.41 10.16 -6.22
N ALA A 61 -6.28 10.05 -7.54
CA ALA A 61 -5.07 10.44 -8.25
C ALA A 61 -4.75 11.94 -8.10
N GLN A 62 -5.76 12.81 -8.19
CA GLN A 62 -5.59 14.25 -7.97
C GLN A 62 -5.20 14.56 -6.52
N LEU A 63 -5.80 13.87 -5.55
CA LEU A 63 -5.43 14.03 -4.14
C LEU A 63 -3.97 13.62 -3.91
N ALA A 64 -3.56 12.45 -4.42
CA ALA A 64 -2.18 11.96 -4.35
C ALA A 64 -1.17 12.91 -5.02
N GLY A 65 -1.53 13.46 -6.18
CA GLY A 65 -0.71 14.45 -6.87
C GLY A 65 -0.48 15.71 -6.05
N ARG A 66 -1.54 16.26 -5.45
CA ARG A 66 -1.50 17.51 -4.66
C ARG A 66 -0.65 17.40 -3.40
N TRP A 67 -0.51 16.20 -2.82
CA TRP A 67 0.40 15.99 -1.68
C TRP A 67 1.84 16.40 -1.97
N ARG A 68 2.29 16.41 -3.23
CA ARG A 68 3.66 16.84 -3.57
C ARG A 68 3.96 18.24 -3.05
N ALA A 69 2.98 19.15 -3.03
CA ALA A 69 3.17 20.52 -2.56
C ALA A 69 3.62 20.59 -1.09
N VAL A 70 3.29 19.59 -0.27
CA VAL A 70 3.63 19.56 1.17
C VAL A 70 4.59 18.42 1.54
N THR A 71 4.83 17.47 0.64
CA THR A 71 5.74 16.33 0.88
C THR A 71 7.02 16.37 0.05
N ALA A 72 7.25 17.42 -0.76
CA ALA A 72 8.42 17.50 -1.64
C ALA A 72 9.74 17.35 -0.86
N ASP A 73 9.87 18.06 0.25
CA ASP A 73 11.10 18.07 1.06
C ASP A 73 11.30 16.80 1.89
N HIS A 74 10.26 15.95 1.97
CA HIS A 74 10.27 14.71 2.73
C HIS A 74 10.54 13.47 1.85
N GLY A 75 10.83 13.66 0.56
CA GLY A 75 11.20 12.56 -0.35
C GLY A 75 10.11 11.52 -0.61
N ARG A 76 8.86 11.75 -0.16
CA ARG A 76 7.79 10.75 -0.24
C ARG A 76 7.52 10.27 -1.66
N SER A 77 7.39 8.96 -1.78
CA SER A 77 7.15 8.27 -3.05
C SER A 77 5.77 8.62 -3.62
N LEU A 78 5.48 8.15 -4.84
CA LEU A 78 4.10 8.21 -5.35
C LEU A 78 3.19 7.27 -4.55
N GLY A 79 3.69 6.09 -4.16
CA GLY A 79 2.99 5.11 -3.34
C GLY A 79 2.53 5.68 -2.00
N ASP A 80 3.43 6.34 -1.26
CA ASP A 80 3.12 6.93 0.06
C ASP A 80 1.99 7.94 -0.07
N ARG A 81 2.01 8.75 -1.14
CA ARG A 81 0.98 9.75 -1.40
C ARG A 81 -0.36 9.11 -1.74
N PHE A 82 -0.39 7.97 -2.42
CA PHE A 82 -1.63 7.22 -2.64
C PHE A 82 -2.17 6.59 -1.35
N CYS A 83 -1.30 6.02 -0.51
CA CYS A 83 -1.66 5.48 0.79
C CYS A 83 -2.31 6.55 1.69
N LEU A 84 -1.64 7.70 1.84
CA LEU A 84 -2.16 8.82 2.62
C LEU A 84 -3.44 9.43 2.04
N SER A 85 -3.55 9.46 0.71
CA SER A 85 -4.76 9.96 0.04
C SER A 85 -5.96 9.04 0.28
N LEU A 86 -5.74 7.72 0.23
CA LEU A 86 -6.80 6.74 0.49
C LEU A 86 -7.27 6.83 1.94
N ALA A 87 -6.33 6.86 2.89
CA ALA A 87 -6.61 7.05 4.31
C ALA A 87 -7.41 8.34 4.57
N LYS A 88 -6.98 9.46 3.97
CA LYS A 88 -7.68 10.75 4.08
C LYS A 88 -9.08 10.73 3.46
N ARG A 89 -9.26 10.08 2.31
CA ARG A 89 -10.56 9.98 1.63
C ARG A 89 -11.56 9.15 2.44
N ASP A 90 -11.10 8.05 3.02
CA ASP A 90 -11.95 7.08 3.71
C ASP A 90 -12.11 7.40 5.22
N GLY A 91 -11.37 8.39 5.75
CA GLY A 91 -11.41 8.76 7.16
C GLY A 91 -10.79 7.69 8.07
N LEU A 92 -9.82 6.93 7.56
CA LEU A 92 -9.17 5.81 8.24
C LEU A 92 -7.69 6.13 8.55
N PRO A 93 -7.08 5.49 9.56
CA PRO A 93 -5.65 5.61 9.80
C PRO A 93 -4.83 4.96 8.68
N ALA A 94 -3.72 5.57 8.30
CA ALA A 94 -2.72 4.95 7.42
C ALA A 94 -1.74 4.11 8.24
N TRP A 95 -1.42 2.92 7.73
CA TRP A 95 -0.38 2.05 8.28
C TRP A 95 0.80 2.03 7.30
N THR A 96 1.96 2.51 7.73
CA THR A 96 3.21 2.49 6.97
C THR A 96 4.33 1.95 7.86
N SER A 97 5.40 1.43 7.27
CA SER A 97 6.54 0.83 7.99
C SER A 97 7.83 1.66 7.89
N ASP A 98 7.72 2.86 7.32
CA ASP A 98 8.79 3.84 7.14
C ASP A 98 9.39 4.34 8.47
#